data_AF-A0A7I9XVZ6-F1
#
_entry.id   AF-A0A7I9XVZ6-F1
#
_cell.length_a   1.000
_cell.length_b   1.000
_cell.length_c   1.000
_cell.angle_alpha   90.00
_cell.angle_beta   90.00
_cell.angle_gamma   90.00
#
_symmetry.space_group_name_H-M   'P 1'
#
loop_
_entity.id
_entity.type
_entity.pdbx_description
1 polymer ?
#
loop_
_entity_poly.entity_id
_entity_poly.type
_entity_poly.pdbx_seq_one_letter_code
_entity_poly.pdbx_strand_id
1 'polypeptide(L)'
;MATVKERNLAKTTPLTRLRAGLPGAMLAEFFGTFLLILLGDGTVAVAVVGLPGSGRQNLNLMPFGPANWLIIVFGWCFAVMFGAYVAGGISGAHLNPAVTLAYAVRRDFDWKNVIPYWLVQLVGAFCGAAVVYAVYDSAIDNFNAMYRLARPDSLDTYSIFATFPAPYFHGSYIGPFVDQIVGTAILVGLIAALVDHRNQAPAGNMAPMLIGFIVAVIGFSYGTNAGYALNPARDLGPRFFAYLLGWGRLAFSGDYGPTSQYWWVPIAGPLIGGVVGILLYDFFIGHVLDARARLLRTPEPGLAPEPTTAAASAVAGPVIVEEAADTTAADEDRLATLAARR
;
A
#
# COMPACT_ATOMS: atom_id res chain seq x y z
N MET A 1 0.98 -36.20 -32.80
CA MET A 1 -0.28 -35.84 -32.12
C MET A 1 -0.06 -34.51 -31.41
N ALA A 2 -0.83 -33.46 -31.71
CA ALA A 2 -0.67 -32.18 -31.01
C ALA A 2 -0.97 -32.33 -29.51
N THR A 3 -0.17 -31.72 -28.66
CA THR A 3 -0.35 -31.75 -27.20
C THR A 3 -1.69 -31.09 -26.80
N VAL A 4 -2.23 -31.40 -25.61
CA VAL A 4 -3.45 -30.74 -25.10
C VAL A 4 -3.27 -29.21 -25.05
N LYS A 5 -2.06 -28.76 -24.69
CA LYS A 5 -1.66 -27.35 -24.72
C LYS A 5 -1.73 -26.75 -26.13
N GLU A 6 -1.21 -27.44 -27.14
CA GLU A 6 -1.26 -27.01 -28.55
C GLU A 6 -2.70 -26.99 -29.11
N ARG A 7 -3.53 -27.98 -28.75
CA ARG A 7 -4.95 -28.01 -29.12
C ARG A 7 -5.76 -26.88 -28.45
N ASN A 8 -5.44 -26.55 -27.21
CA ASN A 8 -6.07 -25.43 -26.50
C ASN A 8 -5.60 -24.08 -27.04
N LEU A 9 -4.31 -23.93 -27.34
CA LEU A 9 -3.77 -22.74 -28.02
C LEU A 9 -4.46 -22.53 -29.38
N ALA A 10 -4.62 -23.57 -30.20
CA ALA A 10 -5.31 -23.48 -31.49
C ALA A 10 -6.78 -23.01 -31.40
N LYS A 11 -7.44 -23.18 -30.25
CA LYS A 11 -8.83 -22.76 -30.01
C LYS A 11 -8.98 -21.40 -29.31
N THR A 12 -7.88 -20.78 -28.90
CA THR A 12 -7.92 -19.48 -28.20
C THR A 12 -7.85 -18.33 -29.19
N THR A 13 -8.76 -17.36 -29.04
CA THR A 13 -8.76 -16.14 -29.87
C THR A 13 -7.50 -15.31 -29.59
N PRO A 14 -7.04 -14.48 -30.55
CA PRO A 14 -5.93 -13.55 -30.32
C PRO A 14 -6.13 -12.67 -29.06
N LEU A 15 -7.37 -12.24 -28.80
CA LEU A 15 -7.74 -11.46 -27.63
C LEU A 15 -7.53 -12.22 -26.32
N THR A 16 -7.92 -13.51 -26.27
CA THR A 16 -7.71 -14.35 -25.09
C THR A 16 -6.22 -14.52 -24.78
N ARG A 17 -5.38 -14.68 -25.81
CA ARG A 17 -3.92 -14.78 -25.63
C ARG A 17 -3.31 -13.48 -25.11
N LEU A 18 -3.76 -12.34 -25.65
CA LEU A 18 -3.33 -11.01 -25.18
C LEU A 18 -3.69 -10.80 -23.70
N ARG A 19 -4.93 -11.14 -23.32
CA ARG A 19 -5.42 -11.02 -21.93
C ARG A 19 -4.75 -11.98 -20.94
N ALA A 20 -4.15 -13.07 -21.40
CA ALA A 20 -3.43 -13.99 -20.54
C ALA A 20 -2.03 -13.49 -20.13
N GLY A 21 -1.51 -12.46 -20.81
CA GLY A 21 -0.18 -11.91 -20.54
C GLY A 21 -0.21 -10.54 -19.87
N LEU A 22 0.90 -9.79 -20.04
CA LEU A 22 1.07 -8.42 -19.54
C LEU A 22 -0.14 -7.49 -19.85
N PRO A 23 -0.76 -7.51 -21.04
CA PRO A 23 -1.93 -6.68 -21.31
C PRO A 23 -3.11 -6.95 -20.37
N GLY A 24 -3.33 -8.20 -19.95
CA GLY A 24 -4.35 -8.52 -18.96
C GLY A 24 -4.02 -7.97 -17.58
N ALA A 25 -2.76 -8.09 -17.16
CA ALA A 25 -2.27 -7.50 -15.92
C ALA A 25 -2.37 -5.97 -15.93
N MET A 26 -2.08 -5.33 -17.07
CA MET A 26 -2.26 -3.89 -17.26
C MET A 26 -3.72 -3.45 -17.11
N LEU A 27 -4.68 -4.23 -17.63
CA LEU A 27 -6.11 -3.95 -17.43
C LEU A 27 -6.52 -4.06 -15.96
N ALA A 28 -5.97 -5.04 -15.24
CA ALA A 28 -6.21 -5.20 -13.81
C ALA A 28 -5.60 -4.06 -12.99
N GLU A 29 -4.38 -3.63 -13.29
CA GLU A 29 -3.74 -2.47 -12.64
C GLU A 29 -4.49 -1.16 -12.91
N PHE A 30 -4.94 -0.95 -14.16
CA PHE A 30 -5.79 0.18 -14.50
C PHE A 30 -7.06 0.18 -13.64
N PHE A 31 -7.80 -0.93 -13.64
CA PHE A 31 -9.11 -0.99 -12.99
C PHE A 31 -9.01 -0.99 -11.45
N GLY A 32 -7.99 -1.65 -10.89
CA GLY A 32 -7.71 -1.60 -9.46
C GLY A 32 -7.33 -0.20 -8.99
N THR A 33 -6.48 0.52 -9.74
CA THR A 33 -6.08 1.89 -9.40
C THR A 33 -7.24 2.87 -9.61
N PHE A 34 -8.03 2.69 -10.66
CA PHE A 34 -9.28 3.41 -10.88
C PHE A 34 -10.23 3.27 -9.69
N LEU A 35 -10.47 2.04 -9.21
CA LEU A 35 -11.36 1.79 -8.07
C LEU A 35 -10.80 2.37 -6.76
N LEU A 36 -9.48 2.25 -6.56
CA LEU A 36 -8.77 2.85 -5.43
C LEU A 36 -8.99 4.36 -5.36
N ILE A 37 -8.91 5.08 -6.49
CA ILE A 37 -9.14 6.52 -6.52
C ILE A 37 -10.61 6.87 -6.45
N LEU A 38 -11.46 6.16 -7.19
CA LEU A 38 -12.91 6.37 -7.17
C LEU A 38 -13.46 6.34 -5.74
N LEU A 39 -13.03 5.35 -4.95
CA LEU A 39 -13.46 5.20 -3.56
C LEU A 39 -12.72 6.15 -2.62
N GLY A 40 -11.40 6.28 -2.76
CA GLY A 40 -10.57 7.13 -1.92
C GLY A 40 -10.96 8.61 -2.01
N ASP A 41 -10.86 9.20 -3.20
CA ASP A 41 -11.21 10.60 -3.44
C ASP A 41 -12.71 10.84 -3.17
N GLY A 42 -13.56 9.84 -3.46
CA GLY A 42 -14.99 9.90 -3.12
C GLY A 42 -15.24 10.09 -1.62
N THR A 43 -14.44 9.45 -0.75
CA THR A 43 -14.58 9.64 0.71
C THR A 43 -14.10 11.02 1.17
N VAL A 44 -13.08 11.58 0.50
CA VAL A 44 -12.64 12.96 0.73
C VAL A 44 -13.72 13.94 0.26
N ALA A 45 -14.33 13.70 -0.90
CA ALA A 45 -15.45 14.50 -1.40
C ALA A 45 -16.63 14.49 -0.42
N VAL A 46 -16.98 13.34 0.17
CA VAL A 46 -17.98 13.26 1.24
C VAL A 46 -17.59 14.15 2.42
N ALA A 47 -16.36 14.04 2.91
CA ALA A 47 -15.91 14.75 4.10
C ALA A 47 -15.77 16.27 3.90
N VAL A 48 -15.42 16.71 2.69
CA VAL A 48 -15.11 18.12 2.37
C VAL A 48 -16.33 18.87 1.84
N VAL A 49 -17.07 18.30 0.87
CA VAL A 49 -18.18 19.01 0.22
C VAL A 49 -19.52 18.32 0.42
N GLY A 50 -19.54 16.99 0.55
CA GLY A 50 -20.76 16.20 0.63
C GLY A 50 -21.52 16.42 1.94
N LEU A 51 -20.91 16.18 3.09
CA LEU A 51 -21.55 16.39 4.39
C LEU A 51 -21.87 17.88 4.61
N PRO A 52 -20.93 18.83 4.41
CA PRO A 52 -21.20 20.26 4.49
C PRO A 52 -22.35 20.75 3.60
N GLY A 53 -22.42 20.26 2.35
CA GLY A 53 -23.37 20.76 1.35
C GLY A 53 -24.72 20.02 1.28
N SER A 54 -24.84 18.82 1.86
CA SER A 54 -26.05 17.99 1.72
C SER A 54 -27.16 18.27 2.74
N GLY A 55 -26.94 19.16 3.71
CA GLY A 55 -27.85 19.38 4.83
C GLY A 55 -27.83 18.27 5.90
N ARG A 56 -26.91 17.30 5.77
CA ARG A 56 -26.72 16.20 6.74
C ARG A 56 -25.77 16.56 7.88
N GLN A 57 -25.08 17.69 7.79
CA GLN A 57 -24.21 18.23 8.83
C GLN A 57 -24.52 19.71 9.05
N ASN A 58 -24.63 20.12 10.33
CA ASN A 58 -24.73 21.53 10.68
C ASN A 58 -23.33 22.12 10.85
N LEU A 59 -22.84 22.79 9.80
CA LEU A 59 -21.51 23.39 9.74
C LEU A 59 -21.24 24.39 10.87
N ASN A 60 -22.26 25.09 11.37
CA ASN A 60 -22.10 26.06 12.47
C ASN A 60 -21.79 25.37 13.80
N LEU A 61 -22.12 24.08 13.93
CA LEU A 61 -21.92 23.30 15.14
C LEU A 61 -20.74 22.31 15.02
N MET A 62 -20.41 21.90 13.80
CA MET A 62 -19.40 20.87 13.53
C MET A 62 -18.57 21.28 12.30
N PRO A 63 -17.46 22.00 12.48
CA PRO A 63 -16.49 22.22 11.40
C PRO A 63 -15.78 20.91 11.03
N PHE A 64 -14.95 20.93 9.98
CA PHE A 64 -14.07 19.80 9.66
C PHE A 64 -13.25 19.42 10.91
N GLY A 65 -13.24 18.14 11.26
CA GLY A 65 -12.63 17.68 12.49
C GLY A 65 -12.37 16.17 12.51
N PRO A 66 -12.12 15.59 13.70
CA PRO A 66 -11.70 14.19 13.84
C PRO A 66 -12.64 13.18 13.16
N ALA A 67 -13.96 13.40 13.22
CA ALA A 67 -14.92 12.51 12.57
C ALA A 67 -14.76 12.48 11.04
N ASN A 68 -14.54 13.64 10.41
CA ASN A 68 -14.28 13.75 8.98
C ASN A 68 -12.97 13.05 8.60
N TRP A 69 -11.94 13.19 9.45
CA TRP A 69 -10.69 12.47 9.26
C TRP A 69 -10.86 10.96 9.37
N LEU A 70 -11.65 10.46 10.33
CA LEU A 70 -11.97 9.04 10.45
C LEU A 70 -12.68 8.50 9.21
N ILE A 71 -13.64 9.26 8.65
CA ILE A 71 -14.32 8.91 7.38
C ILE A 71 -13.29 8.74 6.26
N ILE A 72 -12.35 9.68 6.12
CA ILE A 72 -11.29 9.63 5.11
C ILE A 72 -10.40 8.40 5.34
N VAL A 73 -9.93 8.17 6.56
CA VAL A 73 -9.02 7.06 6.86
C VAL A 73 -9.68 5.69 6.59
N PHE A 74 -10.91 5.48 7.07
CA PHE A 74 -11.63 4.24 6.78
C PHE A 74 -12.01 4.13 5.29
N GLY A 75 -12.33 5.25 4.65
CA GLY A 75 -12.55 5.32 3.21
C GLY A 75 -11.37 4.80 2.41
N TRP A 76 -10.17 5.34 2.65
CA TRP A 76 -8.93 4.91 2.02
C TRP A 76 -8.56 3.46 2.36
N CYS A 77 -8.82 3.01 3.59
CA CYS A 77 -8.68 1.61 4.01
C CYS A 77 -9.49 0.68 3.08
N PHE A 78 -10.78 0.96 2.92
CA PHE A 78 -11.64 0.14 2.07
C PHE A 78 -11.31 0.30 0.57
N ALA A 79 -10.92 1.49 0.13
CA ALA A 79 -10.52 1.75 -1.25
C ALA A 79 -9.32 0.87 -1.67
N VAL A 80 -8.26 0.84 -0.85
CA VAL A 80 -7.09 0.01 -1.10
C VAL A 80 -7.44 -1.47 -1.04
N MET A 81 -8.21 -1.88 -0.03
CA MET A 81 -8.65 -3.27 0.13
C MET A 81 -9.41 -3.77 -1.11
N PHE A 82 -10.43 -3.05 -1.57
CA PHE A 82 -11.24 -3.48 -2.71
C PHE A 82 -10.51 -3.34 -4.04
N GLY A 83 -9.66 -2.32 -4.21
CA GLY A 83 -8.76 -2.25 -5.36
C GLY A 83 -7.86 -3.48 -5.45
N ALA A 84 -7.26 -3.88 -4.33
CA ALA A 84 -6.40 -5.05 -4.25
C ALA A 84 -7.16 -6.37 -4.48
N TYR A 85 -8.36 -6.53 -3.92
CA TYR A 85 -9.19 -7.72 -4.18
C TYR A 85 -9.57 -7.87 -5.66
N VAL A 86 -9.86 -6.77 -6.35
CA VAL A 86 -10.26 -6.78 -7.76
C VAL A 86 -9.10 -7.12 -8.70
N ALA A 87 -7.89 -6.65 -8.41
CA ALA A 87 -6.73 -6.81 -9.30
C ALA A 87 -5.80 -7.97 -8.92
N GLY A 88 -5.82 -8.40 -7.65
CA GLY A 88 -4.77 -9.24 -7.05
C GLY A 88 -4.57 -10.58 -7.74
N GLY A 89 -5.66 -11.24 -8.13
CA GLY A 89 -5.60 -12.54 -8.82
C GLY A 89 -5.06 -12.48 -10.27
N ILE A 90 -4.81 -11.29 -10.81
CA ILE A 90 -4.35 -11.10 -12.20
C ILE A 90 -2.97 -10.44 -12.24
N SER A 91 -2.83 -9.26 -11.63
CA SER A 91 -1.61 -8.45 -11.74
C SER A 91 -0.68 -8.51 -10.52
N GLY A 92 -1.13 -9.13 -9.42
CA GLY A 92 -0.53 -8.97 -8.10
C GLY A 92 -1.00 -7.72 -7.35
N ALA A 93 -1.88 -6.90 -7.95
CA ALA A 93 -2.42 -5.66 -7.39
C ALA A 93 -1.33 -4.73 -6.81
N HIS A 94 -0.39 -4.30 -7.66
CA HIS A 94 0.58 -3.29 -7.22
C HIS A 94 -0.12 -1.96 -6.95
N LEU A 95 -0.95 -1.50 -7.91
CA LEU A 95 -1.80 -0.29 -7.87
C LEU A 95 -1.07 1.01 -7.50
N ASN A 96 0.26 0.95 -7.43
CA ASN A 96 1.13 1.95 -6.83
C ASN A 96 2.53 1.84 -7.47
N PRO A 97 3.02 2.92 -8.12
CA PRO A 97 4.35 2.95 -8.68
C PRO A 97 5.49 2.63 -7.69
N ALA A 98 5.35 3.02 -6.42
CA ALA A 98 6.31 2.73 -5.36
C ALA A 98 6.37 1.23 -5.01
N VAL A 99 5.21 0.55 -4.95
CA VAL A 99 5.15 -0.90 -4.76
C VAL A 99 5.77 -1.61 -5.97
N THR A 100 5.39 -1.21 -7.19
CA THR A 100 5.96 -1.76 -8.41
C THR A 100 7.48 -1.65 -8.44
N LEU A 101 8.03 -0.47 -8.10
CA LEU A 101 9.47 -0.25 -8.05
C LEU A 101 10.15 -1.14 -7.00
N ALA A 102 9.59 -1.16 -5.79
CA ALA A 102 10.15 -1.89 -4.67
C ALA A 102 10.28 -3.39 -4.96
N TYR A 103 9.23 -4.01 -5.51
CA TYR A 103 9.26 -5.43 -5.89
C TYR A 103 10.18 -5.70 -7.08
N ALA A 104 10.35 -4.75 -8.01
CA ALA A 104 11.34 -4.87 -9.08
C ALA A 104 12.78 -4.82 -8.52
N VAL A 105 13.06 -3.93 -7.55
CA VAL A 105 14.34 -3.84 -6.84
C VAL A 105 14.63 -5.12 -6.05
N ARG A 106 13.62 -5.69 -5.38
CA ARG A 106 13.70 -6.97 -4.68
C ARG A 106 13.90 -8.18 -5.62
N ARG A 107 13.73 -7.99 -6.94
CA ARG A 107 13.78 -9.02 -7.99
C ARG A 107 12.61 -10.01 -7.98
N ASP A 108 11.53 -9.66 -7.30
CA ASP A 108 10.26 -10.40 -7.29
C ASP A 108 9.31 -9.93 -8.41
N PHE A 109 9.72 -8.91 -9.18
CA PHE A 109 8.97 -8.40 -10.34
C PHE A 109 9.91 -8.04 -11.50
N ASP A 110 9.50 -8.34 -12.73
CA ASP A 110 10.31 -8.11 -13.93
C ASP A 110 10.35 -6.61 -14.27
N TRP A 111 11.56 -6.05 -14.35
CA TRP A 111 11.82 -4.65 -14.66
C TRP A 111 11.15 -4.15 -15.95
N LYS A 112 10.99 -5.02 -16.95
CA LYS A 112 10.34 -4.65 -18.22
C LYS A 112 8.85 -4.30 -18.06
N ASN A 113 8.22 -4.73 -16.97
CA ASN A 113 6.81 -4.50 -16.68
C ASN A 113 6.58 -3.23 -15.85
N VAL A 114 7.63 -2.61 -15.29
CA VAL A 114 7.53 -1.46 -14.38
C VAL A 114 6.85 -0.26 -15.06
N ILE A 115 7.38 0.19 -16.19
CA ILE A 115 6.83 1.34 -16.92
C ILE A 115 5.41 1.06 -17.43
N PRO A 116 5.10 -0.10 -18.07
CA PRO A 116 3.73 -0.44 -18.42
C PRO A 116 2.75 -0.35 -17.24
N TYR A 117 3.12 -0.84 -16.06
CA TYR A 117 2.30 -0.74 -14.84
C TYR A 117 2.10 0.71 -14.42
N TRP A 118 3.18 1.50 -14.33
CA TRP A 118 3.08 2.91 -13.93
C TRP A 118 2.15 3.72 -14.82
N LEU A 119 2.22 3.52 -16.14
CA LEU A 119 1.37 4.23 -17.09
C LEU A 119 -0.11 3.92 -16.87
N VAL A 120 -0.49 2.65 -16.75
CA VAL A 120 -1.90 2.29 -16.57
C VAL A 120 -2.43 2.60 -15.17
N GLN A 121 -1.57 2.58 -14.15
CA GLN A 121 -1.90 3.06 -12.81
C GLN A 121 -2.23 4.57 -12.85
N LEU A 122 -1.40 5.38 -13.52
CA LEU A 122 -1.64 6.83 -13.67
C LEU A 122 -2.93 7.13 -14.43
N VAL A 123 -3.17 6.43 -15.54
CA VAL A 123 -4.40 6.63 -16.33
C VAL A 123 -5.63 6.15 -15.54
N GLY A 124 -5.52 5.03 -14.81
CA GLY A 124 -6.58 4.55 -13.92
C GLY A 124 -6.92 5.57 -12.85
N ALA A 125 -5.90 6.12 -12.18
CA ALA A 125 -6.06 7.14 -11.16
C ALA A 125 -6.71 8.43 -11.71
N PHE A 126 -6.26 8.91 -12.87
CA PHE A 126 -6.86 10.05 -13.57
C PHE A 126 -8.34 9.81 -13.88
N CYS A 127 -8.69 8.64 -14.43
CA CYS A 127 -10.08 8.30 -14.74
C CYS A 127 -10.94 8.18 -13.47
N GLY A 128 -10.39 7.66 -12.37
CA GLY A 128 -11.09 7.58 -11.08
C GLY A 128 -11.48 8.97 -10.57
N ALA A 129 -10.52 9.90 -10.57
CA ALA A 129 -10.76 11.29 -10.20
C ALA A 129 -11.80 11.98 -11.11
N ALA A 130 -11.77 11.70 -12.42
CA ALA A 130 -12.75 12.25 -13.35
C ALA A 130 -14.18 11.81 -13.02
N VAL A 131 -14.38 10.55 -12.62
CA VAL A 131 -15.69 10.05 -12.21
C VAL A 131 -16.11 10.66 -10.86
N VAL A 132 -15.20 10.80 -9.89
CA VAL A 132 -15.51 11.47 -8.62
C VAL A 132 -15.95 12.91 -8.86
N TYR A 133 -15.26 13.65 -9.72
CA TYR A 133 -15.66 14.99 -10.12
C TYR A 133 -17.05 14.99 -10.77
N ALA A 134 -17.33 14.09 -11.72
CA ALA A 134 -18.65 14.01 -12.35
C ALA A 134 -19.80 13.72 -11.36
N VAL A 135 -19.51 13.03 -10.25
CA VAL A 135 -20.50 12.76 -9.19
C VAL A 135 -20.66 13.94 -8.24
N TYR A 136 -19.61 14.72 -7.99
CA TYR A 136 -19.57 15.77 -6.97
C TYR A 136 -19.48 17.20 -7.52
N ASP A 137 -19.53 17.42 -8.84
CA ASP A 137 -19.33 18.73 -9.48
C ASP A 137 -20.19 19.84 -8.87
N SER A 138 -21.47 19.54 -8.65
CA SER A 138 -22.47 20.45 -8.13
C SER A 138 -22.23 20.74 -6.65
N ALA A 139 -21.76 19.76 -5.89
CA ALA A 139 -21.39 19.94 -4.49
C ALA A 139 -20.11 20.79 -4.35
N ILE A 140 -19.13 20.58 -5.23
CA ILE A 140 -17.89 21.35 -5.32
C ILE A 140 -18.21 22.81 -5.67
N ASP A 141 -19.00 23.05 -6.71
CA ASP A 141 -19.35 24.40 -7.14
C ASP A 141 -20.20 25.12 -6.07
N ASN A 142 -21.12 24.41 -5.41
CA ASN A 142 -21.88 24.95 -4.28
C ASN A 142 -20.98 25.32 -3.10
N PHE A 143 -20.03 24.45 -2.73
CA PHE A 143 -19.05 24.75 -1.67
C PHE A 143 -18.24 26.01 -2.02
N ASN A 144 -17.69 26.08 -3.23
CA ASN A 144 -16.91 27.22 -3.68
C ASN A 144 -17.74 28.52 -3.68
N ALA A 145 -19.00 28.46 -4.11
CA ALA A 145 -19.90 29.61 -4.07
C ALA A 145 -20.22 30.06 -2.63
N MET A 146 -20.48 29.12 -1.71
CA MET A 146 -20.76 29.39 -0.31
C MET A 146 -19.61 30.15 0.37
N TYR A 147 -18.37 29.75 0.10
CA TYR A 147 -17.17 30.37 0.65
C TYR A 147 -16.60 31.50 -0.22
N ARG A 148 -17.25 31.84 -1.34
CA ARG A 148 -16.82 32.87 -2.30
C ARG A 148 -15.39 32.65 -2.83
N LEU A 149 -15.04 31.40 -3.07
CA LEU A 149 -13.73 30.98 -3.58
C LEU A 149 -13.82 30.66 -5.07
N ALA A 150 -12.85 31.13 -5.86
CA ALA A 150 -12.63 30.59 -7.20
C ALA A 150 -11.86 29.26 -7.09
N ARG A 151 -11.99 28.39 -8.10
CA ARG A 151 -11.28 27.08 -8.11
C ARG A 151 -9.76 27.20 -7.88
N PRO A 152 -9.03 28.15 -8.49
CA PRO A 152 -7.59 28.32 -8.22
C PRO A 152 -7.24 28.70 -6.78
N ASP A 153 -8.23 29.09 -5.96
CA ASP A 153 -8.06 29.57 -4.60
C ASP A 153 -8.69 28.61 -3.56
N SER A 154 -9.37 27.57 -4.03
CA SER A 154 -10.09 26.62 -3.17
C SER A 154 -9.23 25.38 -2.86
N LEU A 155 -8.37 25.53 -1.85
CA LEU A 155 -7.54 24.44 -1.34
C LEU A 155 -8.39 23.28 -0.80
N ASP A 156 -9.53 23.57 -0.19
CA ASP A 156 -10.45 22.56 0.33
C ASP A 156 -10.97 21.65 -0.78
N THR A 157 -11.52 22.21 -1.87
CA THR A 157 -12.03 21.37 -2.96
C THR A 157 -10.92 20.74 -3.78
N TYR A 158 -9.73 21.34 -3.83
CA TYR A 158 -8.54 20.72 -4.41
C TYR A 158 -8.12 19.46 -3.66
N SER A 159 -8.26 19.46 -2.32
CA SER A 159 -7.86 18.37 -1.43
C SER A 159 -8.55 17.03 -1.74
N ILE A 160 -9.69 17.08 -2.43
CA ILE A 160 -10.43 15.90 -2.89
C ILE A 160 -9.56 15.04 -3.81
N PHE A 161 -8.75 15.67 -4.64
CA PHE A 161 -8.02 14.98 -5.70
C PHE A 161 -6.57 14.68 -5.30
N ALA A 162 -5.87 15.66 -4.73
CA ALA A 162 -4.42 15.54 -4.51
C ALA A 162 -3.99 16.09 -3.15
N THR A 163 -2.83 15.59 -2.69
CA THR A 163 -2.29 15.93 -1.38
C THR A 163 -1.54 17.25 -1.41
N PHE A 164 -1.49 17.90 -0.25
CA PHE A 164 -0.70 19.10 0.01
C PHE A 164 -0.11 19.04 1.44
N PRO A 165 0.99 19.76 1.72
CA PRO A 165 1.65 19.73 3.02
C PRO A 165 0.96 20.67 4.00
N ALA A 166 0.98 20.31 5.28
CA ALA A 166 0.42 21.13 6.33
C ALA A 166 1.16 22.47 6.52
N PRO A 167 0.47 23.56 6.93
CA PRO A 167 1.07 24.88 7.10
C PRO A 167 2.18 24.97 8.15
N TYR A 168 2.19 24.08 9.15
CA TYR A 168 3.20 24.07 10.22
C TYR A 168 4.59 23.59 9.77
N PHE A 169 4.75 23.19 8.50
CA PHE A 169 6.08 22.99 7.92
C PHE A 169 6.76 24.29 7.48
N HIS A 170 6.05 25.43 7.53
CA HIS A 170 6.62 26.77 7.31
C HIS A 170 7.41 26.91 5.99
N GLY A 171 6.97 26.26 4.92
CA GLY A 171 7.64 26.29 3.61
C GLY A 171 8.76 25.25 3.44
N SER A 172 9.09 24.48 4.47
CA SER A 172 10.12 23.44 4.41
C SER A 172 9.62 22.20 3.68
N TYR A 173 10.43 21.70 2.74
CA TYR A 173 10.19 20.41 2.08
C TYR A 173 10.69 19.22 2.89
N ILE A 174 11.60 19.43 3.85
CA ILE A 174 12.24 18.33 4.59
C ILE A 174 11.18 17.53 5.37
N GLY A 175 10.32 18.23 6.12
CA GLY A 175 9.25 17.63 6.90
C GLY A 175 8.34 16.72 6.06
N PRO A 176 7.62 17.26 5.06
CA PRO A 176 6.72 16.45 4.25
C PRO A 176 7.44 15.40 3.39
N PHE A 177 8.69 15.63 2.98
CA PHE A 177 9.46 14.63 2.25
C PHE A 177 9.84 13.43 3.12
N VAL A 178 10.31 13.67 4.35
CA VAL A 178 10.57 12.61 5.33
C VAL A 178 9.28 11.86 5.67
N ASP A 179 8.17 12.58 5.86
CA ASP A 179 6.85 11.99 6.10
C ASP A 179 6.45 11.00 4.99
N GLN A 180 6.57 11.41 3.72
CA GLN A 180 6.24 10.54 2.59
C GLN A 180 7.18 9.34 2.44
N ILE A 181 8.46 9.50 2.77
CA ILE A 181 9.42 8.37 2.80
C ILE A 181 9.04 7.38 3.89
N VAL A 182 8.81 7.86 5.13
CA VAL A 182 8.51 7.01 6.29
C VAL A 182 7.19 6.28 6.10
N GLY A 183 6.12 6.99 5.73
CA GLY A 183 4.81 6.36 5.51
C GLY A 183 4.88 5.27 4.44
N THR A 184 5.59 5.52 3.34
CA THR A 184 5.69 4.54 2.25
C THR A 184 6.61 3.37 2.59
N ALA A 185 7.67 3.60 3.37
CA ALA A 185 8.52 2.52 3.88
C ALA A 185 7.74 1.58 4.80
N ILE A 186 6.90 2.13 5.68
CA ILE A 186 5.98 1.35 6.51
C ILE A 186 5.01 0.56 5.64
N LEU A 187 4.38 1.22 4.65
CA LEU A 187 3.44 0.56 3.72
C LEU A 187 4.08 -0.65 3.04
N VAL A 188 5.20 -0.44 2.34
CA VAL A 188 5.82 -1.50 1.53
C VAL A 188 6.45 -2.59 2.41
N GLY A 189 7.07 -2.23 3.53
CA GLY A 189 7.63 -3.21 4.47
C GLY A 189 6.55 -4.12 5.08
N LEU A 190 5.40 -3.56 5.45
CA LEU A 190 4.28 -4.36 5.97
C LEU A 190 3.57 -5.16 4.87
N ILE A 191 3.46 -4.64 3.64
CA ILE A 191 2.99 -5.46 2.50
C ILE A 191 3.91 -6.66 2.32
N ALA A 192 5.23 -6.47 2.32
CA ALA A 192 6.20 -7.55 2.21
C ALA A 192 6.03 -8.59 3.31
N ALA A 193 5.80 -8.15 4.55
CA ALA A 193 5.53 -9.04 5.68
C ALA A 193 4.25 -9.87 5.51
N LEU A 194 3.19 -9.29 4.93
CA LEU A 194 1.91 -9.96 4.73
C LEU A 194 1.92 -10.93 3.54
N VAL A 195 2.75 -10.71 2.52
CA VAL A 195 2.82 -11.61 1.35
C VAL A 195 3.94 -12.66 1.45
N ASP A 196 4.83 -12.55 2.44
CA ASP A 196 5.88 -13.54 2.67
C ASP A 196 5.34 -14.77 3.42
N HIS A 197 5.06 -15.84 2.68
CA HIS A 197 4.55 -17.11 3.22
C HIS A 197 5.52 -17.84 4.18
N ARG A 198 6.78 -17.39 4.30
CA ARG A 198 7.73 -17.92 5.30
C ARG A 198 7.53 -17.26 6.68
N ASN A 199 6.80 -16.15 6.72
CA ASN A 199 6.44 -15.41 7.92
C ASN A 199 5.00 -15.75 8.36
N GLN A 200 4.41 -14.93 9.24
CA GLN A 200 2.99 -14.96 9.64
C GLN A 200 2.06 -14.40 8.55
N ALA A 201 2.20 -14.85 7.30
CA ALA A 201 1.31 -14.44 6.23
C ALA A 201 -0.13 -14.90 6.53
N PRO A 202 -1.14 -14.03 6.35
CA PRO A 202 -2.51 -14.34 6.67
C PRO A 202 -3.08 -15.38 5.68
N ALA A 203 -3.84 -16.35 6.19
CA ALA A 203 -4.53 -17.34 5.37
C ALA A 203 -5.85 -16.80 4.78
N GLY A 204 -6.47 -17.56 3.87
CA GLY A 204 -7.84 -17.31 3.44
C GLY A 204 -8.07 -16.03 2.63
N ASN A 205 -7.08 -15.59 1.84
CA ASN A 205 -7.12 -14.35 1.05
C ASN A 205 -7.33 -13.08 1.90
N MET A 206 -6.89 -13.07 3.16
CA MET A 206 -7.02 -11.91 4.05
C MET A 206 -5.96 -10.82 3.80
N ALA A 207 -4.95 -11.07 2.96
CA ALA A 207 -3.89 -10.10 2.68
C ALA A 207 -4.42 -8.74 2.18
N PRO A 208 -5.31 -8.64 1.16
CA PRO A 208 -5.86 -7.36 0.72
C PRO A 208 -6.59 -6.57 1.82
N MET A 209 -7.31 -7.26 2.72
CA MET A 209 -7.96 -6.63 3.87
C MET A 209 -6.95 -6.05 4.85
N LEU A 210 -5.92 -6.81 5.21
CA LEU A 210 -4.88 -6.34 6.11
C LEU A 210 -4.03 -5.22 5.48
N ILE A 211 -3.86 -5.21 4.15
CA ILE A 211 -3.23 -4.10 3.43
C ILE A 211 -4.08 -2.81 3.51
N GLY A 212 -5.40 -2.92 3.44
CA GLY A 212 -6.30 -1.80 3.76
C GLY A 212 -6.07 -1.25 5.17
N PHE A 213 -5.93 -2.13 6.17
CA PHE A 213 -5.64 -1.70 7.54
C PHE A 213 -4.24 -1.11 7.73
N ILE A 214 -3.24 -1.50 6.92
CA ILE A 214 -1.94 -0.80 6.89
C ILE A 214 -2.13 0.66 6.48
N VAL A 215 -2.92 0.92 5.43
CA VAL A 215 -3.23 2.29 5.01
C VAL A 215 -4.00 3.05 6.08
N ALA A 216 -4.94 2.37 6.78
CA ALA A 216 -5.67 2.95 7.88
C ALA A 216 -4.74 3.42 9.01
N VAL A 217 -3.83 2.54 9.46
CA VAL A 217 -2.91 2.89 10.57
C VAL A 217 -1.95 4.01 10.17
N ILE A 218 -1.49 4.06 8.91
CA ILE A 218 -0.69 5.18 8.40
C ILE A 218 -1.51 6.48 8.40
N GLY A 219 -2.77 6.43 7.95
CA GLY A 219 -3.68 7.58 7.98
C GLY A 219 -3.95 8.11 9.39
N PHE A 220 -4.02 7.23 10.40
CA PHE A 220 -4.15 7.62 11.81
C PHE A 220 -2.88 8.21 12.40
N SER A 221 -1.69 7.80 11.94
CA SER A 221 -0.42 8.14 12.60
C SER A 221 0.39 9.23 11.89
N TYR A 222 0.35 9.28 10.56
CA TYR A 222 1.17 10.20 9.74
C TYR A 222 0.33 11.08 8.80
N GLY A 223 -0.98 10.82 8.69
CA GLY A 223 -1.74 11.36 7.57
C GLY A 223 -2.01 12.87 7.60
N THR A 224 -1.98 13.51 8.77
CA THR A 224 -2.22 14.97 8.92
C THR A 224 -1.03 15.84 8.52
N ASN A 225 0.15 15.25 8.28
CA ASN A 225 1.34 15.95 7.85
C ASN A 225 1.23 16.41 6.40
N ALA A 226 1.18 15.46 5.47
CA ALA A 226 1.22 15.74 4.04
C ALA A 226 0.18 14.92 3.26
N GLY A 227 -0.88 14.48 3.93
CA GLY A 227 -2.00 13.77 3.32
C GLY A 227 -1.72 12.30 2.97
N TYR A 228 -0.64 11.72 3.51
CA TYR A 228 -0.23 10.31 3.30
C TYR A 228 -0.46 9.82 1.85
N ALA A 229 0.17 10.49 0.88
CA ALA A 229 0.01 10.14 -0.52
C ALA A 229 0.41 8.68 -0.79
N LEU A 230 1.58 8.25 -0.29
CA LEU A 230 2.11 6.87 -0.34
C LEU A 230 2.28 6.23 -1.73
N ASN A 231 1.72 6.85 -2.76
CA ASN A 231 1.49 6.30 -4.07
C ASN A 231 1.57 7.42 -5.12
N PRO A 232 2.62 7.42 -5.97
CA PRO A 232 2.78 8.44 -6.99
C PRO A 232 1.61 8.53 -7.98
N ALA A 233 0.97 7.42 -8.34
CA ALA A 233 -0.19 7.44 -9.26
C ALA A 233 -1.43 8.03 -8.60
N ARG A 234 -1.65 7.73 -7.32
CA ARG A 234 -2.77 8.26 -6.50
C ARG A 234 -2.74 9.76 -6.33
N ASP A 235 -1.56 10.37 -6.41
CA ASP A 235 -1.44 11.81 -6.33
C ASP A 235 -1.34 12.45 -7.71
N LEU A 236 -0.42 11.99 -8.57
CA LEU A 236 -0.14 12.65 -9.85
C LEU A 236 -1.31 12.58 -10.84
N GLY A 237 -2.02 11.44 -10.91
CA GLY A 237 -3.16 11.29 -11.82
C GLY A 237 -4.30 12.28 -11.51
N PRO A 238 -4.87 12.25 -10.29
CA PRO A 238 -5.87 13.20 -9.85
C PRO A 238 -5.37 14.65 -9.82
N ARG A 239 -4.11 14.90 -9.46
CA ARG A 239 -3.49 16.24 -9.52
C ARG A 239 -3.51 16.81 -10.93
N PHE A 240 -3.15 16.00 -11.93
CA PHE A 240 -3.18 16.41 -13.32
C PHE A 240 -4.63 16.64 -13.80
N PHE A 241 -5.58 15.82 -13.37
CA PHE A 241 -6.99 16.07 -13.62
C PHE A 241 -7.46 17.41 -13.03
N ALA A 242 -7.20 17.66 -11.75
CA ALA A 242 -7.56 18.93 -11.09
C ALA A 242 -6.92 20.15 -11.77
N TYR A 243 -5.69 20.03 -12.24
CA TYR A 243 -5.04 21.08 -13.03
C TYR A 243 -5.85 21.47 -14.27
N LEU A 244 -6.30 20.48 -15.05
CA LEU A 244 -7.10 20.70 -16.27
C LEU A 244 -8.47 21.32 -15.99
N LEU A 245 -9.03 21.08 -14.80
CA LEU A 245 -10.37 21.53 -14.40
C LEU A 245 -10.39 22.92 -13.71
N GLY A 246 -9.24 23.61 -13.69
CA GLY A 246 -9.16 25.01 -13.27
C GLY A 246 -8.64 25.24 -11.85
N TRP A 247 -8.17 24.21 -11.13
CA TRP A 247 -7.41 24.44 -9.89
C TRP A 247 -6.00 24.96 -10.15
N GLY A 248 -5.47 24.78 -11.37
CA GLY A 248 -4.30 25.47 -11.90
C GLY A 248 -3.13 25.57 -10.92
N ARG A 249 -2.99 26.74 -10.29
CA ARG A 249 -1.87 27.06 -9.39
C ARG A 249 -1.77 26.16 -8.16
N LEU A 250 -2.87 25.62 -7.67
CA LEU A 250 -2.86 24.69 -6.54
C LEU A 250 -2.31 23.32 -6.93
N ALA A 251 -2.43 22.92 -8.20
CA ALA A 251 -2.03 21.58 -8.63
C ALA A 251 -0.51 21.44 -8.82
N PHE A 252 0.12 22.33 -9.59
CA PHE A 252 1.55 22.21 -9.94
C PHE A 252 2.43 23.33 -9.41
N SER A 253 2.02 24.60 -9.48
CA SER A 253 2.79 25.63 -8.76
C SER A 253 2.71 25.44 -7.25
N GLY A 254 1.71 24.69 -6.77
CA GLY A 254 1.59 24.21 -5.40
C GLY A 254 1.52 25.35 -4.39
N ASP A 255 0.83 26.44 -4.72
CA ASP A 255 0.78 27.68 -3.93
C ASP A 255 -0.06 27.48 -2.65
N TYR A 256 0.57 26.86 -1.65
CA TYR A 256 -0.03 26.53 -0.36
C TYR A 256 0.46 27.49 0.74
N GLY A 257 0.67 28.77 0.39
CA GLY A 257 1.29 29.77 1.25
C GLY A 257 2.83 29.76 1.10
N PRO A 258 3.62 29.45 2.16
CA PRO A 258 5.08 29.49 2.07
C PRO A 258 5.68 28.33 1.27
N THR A 259 4.89 27.29 1.00
CA THR A 259 5.31 26.13 0.19
C THR A 259 4.81 26.30 -1.23
N SER A 260 5.70 26.13 -2.22
CA SER A 260 5.37 26.03 -3.64
C SER A 260 5.88 24.70 -4.20
N GLN A 261 5.57 24.33 -5.44
CA GLN A 261 6.19 23.20 -6.14
C GLN A 261 6.15 21.86 -5.38
N TYR A 262 5.14 21.62 -4.54
CA TYR A 262 5.07 20.39 -3.72
C TYR A 262 4.87 19.10 -4.53
N TRP A 263 4.38 19.20 -5.78
CA TRP A 263 3.96 18.07 -6.62
C TRP A 263 4.98 16.93 -6.78
N TRP A 264 6.28 17.21 -6.63
CA TRP A 264 7.33 16.19 -6.75
C TRP A 264 7.50 15.36 -5.47
N VAL A 265 7.13 15.90 -4.30
CA VAL A 265 7.25 15.23 -2.99
C VAL A 265 6.44 13.93 -2.93
N PRO A 266 5.14 13.88 -3.29
CA PRO A 266 4.35 12.65 -3.32
C PRO A 266 4.74 11.69 -4.45
N ILE A 267 5.75 12.02 -5.25
CA ILE A 267 6.34 11.13 -6.27
C ILE A 267 7.67 10.58 -5.74
N ALA A 268 8.64 11.45 -5.48
CA ALA A 268 9.98 11.05 -5.08
C ALA A 268 9.99 10.42 -3.68
N GLY A 269 9.23 10.98 -2.73
CA GLY A 269 9.15 10.47 -1.36
C GLY A 269 8.68 9.02 -1.33
N PRO A 270 7.52 8.69 -1.94
CA PRO A 270 7.06 7.31 -1.99
C PRO A 270 7.96 6.36 -2.78
N LEU A 271 8.54 6.75 -3.92
CA LEU A 271 9.46 5.89 -4.67
C LEU A 271 10.69 5.50 -3.82
N ILE A 272 11.27 6.46 -3.09
CA ILE A 272 12.38 6.21 -2.17
C ILE A 272 11.91 5.38 -0.98
N GLY A 273 10.81 5.78 -0.35
CA GLY A 273 10.24 5.09 0.81
C GLY A 273 9.91 3.64 0.53
N GLY A 274 9.34 3.32 -0.63
CA GLY A 274 9.04 1.95 -1.02
C GLY A 274 10.29 1.08 -1.14
N VAL A 275 11.36 1.60 -1.77
CA VAL A 275 12.65 0.91 -1.84
C VAL A 275 13.29 0.75 -0.46
N VAL A 276 13.23 1.77 0.40
CA VAL A 276 13.72 1.67 1.78
C VAL A 276 12.94 0.60 2.55
N GLY A 277 11.61 0.61 2.47
CA GLY A 277 10.74 -0.33 3.19
C GLY A 277 10.99 -1.78 2.81
N ILE A 278 11.12 -2.08 1.51
CA ILE A 278 11.37 -3.45 1.05
C ILE A 278 12.75 -3.96 1.47
N LEU A 279 13.78 -3.11 1.38
CA LEU A 279 15.14 -3.46 1.79
C LEU A 279 15.27 -3.64 3.31
N LEU A 280 14.57 -2.83 4.11
CA LEU A 280 14.50 -3.01 5.56
C LEU A 280 13.83 -4.33 5.93
N TYR A 281 12.72 -4.69 5.27
CA TYR A 281 12.07 -5.98 5.50
C TYR A 281 12.99 -7.15 5.17
N ASP A 282 13.66 -7.12 4.02
CA ASP A 282 14.60 -8.17 3.63
C ASP A 282 15.78 -8.28 4.59
N PHE A 283 16.38 -7.15 4.99
CA PHE A 283 17.52 -7.15 5.88
C PHE A 283 17.19 -7.71 7.27
N PHE A 284 16.12 -7.20 7.90
CA PHE A 284 15.80 -7.55 9.28
C PHE A 284 15.00 -8.84 9.42
N ILE A 285 14.20 -9.21 8.42
CA ILE A 285 13.26 -10.35 8.50
C ILE A 285 13.54 -11.37 7.41
N GLY A 286 13.51 -10.98 6.14
CA GLY A 286 13.59 -11.89 4.99
C GLY A 286 14.84 -12.79 5.01
N HIS A 287 16.02 -12.19 5.17
CA HIS A 287 17.29 -12.91 5.24
C HIS A 287 17.39 -13.81 6.48
N VAL A 288 16.77 -13.41 7.60
CA VAL A 288 16.73 -14.24 8.82
C VAL A 288 15.86 -15.47 8.60
N LEU A 289 14.69 -15.32 7.98
CA LEU A 289 13.82 -16.44 7.61
C LEU A 289 14.53 -17.40 6.64
N ASP A 290 15.25 -16.87 5.65
CA ASP A 290 16.04 -17.68 4.71
C ASP A 290 17.18 -18.44 5.38
N ALA A 291 17.93 -17.79 6.26
CA ALA A 291 19.00 -18.45 7.01
C ALA A 291 18.46 -19.60 7.87
N ARG A 292 17.36 -19.37 8.60
CA ARG A 292 16.68 -20.40 9.40
C ARG A 292 16.19 -21.57 8.55
N ALA A 293 15.56 -21.28 7.40
CA ALA A 293 15.06 -22.30 6.49
C ALA A 293 16.19 -23.17 5.91
N ARG A 294 17.38 -22.61 5.68
CA ARG A 294 18.56 -23.37 5.21
C ARG A 294 19.11 -24.29 6.29
N LEU A 295 19.23 -23.82 7.53
CA LEU A 295 19.74 -24.62 8.65
C LEU A 295 18.84 -25.82 8.95
N LEU A 296 17.52 -25.65 8.86
CA LEU A 296 16.55 -26.74 9.05
C LEU A 296 16.52 -27.75 7.89
N ARG A 297 17.09 -27.41 6.72
CA ARG A 297 17.15 -28.28 5.53
C ARG A 297 18.45 -29.08 5.43
N THR A 298 19.49 -28.76 6.20
CA THR A 298 20.68 -29.62 6.30
C THR A 298 20.31 -30.91 7.00
N PRO A 299 20.37 -32.09 6.34
CA PRO A 299 20.19 -33.36 7.04
C PRO A 299 21.32 -33.52 8.06
N GLU A 300 21.04 -34.04 9.25
CA GLU A 300 22.11 -34.54 10.11
C GLU A 300 22.97 -35.52 9.30
N PRO A 301 24.31 -35.40 9.32
CA PRO A 301 25.18 -36.38 8.68
C PRO A 301 24.98 -37.76 9.33
N GLY A 302 24.14 -38.61 8.74
CA GLY A 302 24.03 -40.02 9.15
C GLY A 302 22.65 -40.69 9.15
N LEU A 303 21.54 -39.97 8.98
CA LEU A 303 20.21 -40.59 8.92
C LEU A 303 19.56 -40.41 7.55
N ALA A 304 19.17 -41.53 6.92
CA ALA A 304 18.40 -41.53 5.69
C ALA A 304 17.07 -40.78 5.89
N PRO A 305 16.57 -40.03 4.89
CA PRO A 305 15.36 -39.25 5.05
C PRO A 305 14.14 -40.16 5.23
N GLU A 306 13.51 -40.09 6.40
CA GLU A 306 12.15 -40.58 6.63
C GLU A 306 11.18 -39.77 5.75
N PRO A 307 10.28 -40.41 5.00
CA PRO A 307 9.36 -39.70 4.12
C PRO A 307 8.17 -39.21 4.94
N THR A 308 8.15 -37.95 5.37
CA THR A 308 6.88 -37.35 5.80
C THR A 308 6.72 -35.86 5.54
N THR A 309 5.54 -35.56 5.00
CA THR A 309 4.91 -34.28 4.74
C THR A 309 4.55 -33.55 6.04
N ALA A 310 5.46 -32.73 6.59
CA ALA A 310 5.12 -31.72 7.60
C ALA A 310 6.27 -30.73 7.85
N ALA A 311 6.55 -29.83 6.90
CA ALA A 311 7.51 -28.74 7.11
C ALA A 311 6.94 -27.41 6.62
N ALA A 312 5.97 -26.87 7.36
CA ALA A 312 5.48 -25.51 7.17
C ALA A 312 4.91 -24.82 8.43
N SER A 313 4.84 -25.47 9.60
CA SER A 313 4.13 -24.91 10.77
C SER A 313 5.00 -24.59 12.00
N ALA A 314 6.31 -24.82 11.98
CA ALA A 314 7.16 -24.74 13.20
C ALA A 314 8.02 -23.46 13.34
N VAL A 315 7.93 -22.50 12.42
CA VAL A 315 8.90 -21.37 12.34
C VAL A 315 8.61 -20.24 13.35
N ALA A 316 7.57 -20.35 14.17
CA ALA A 316 7.04 -19.27 15.01
C ALA A 316 7.31 -19.39 16.53
N GLY A 317 8.34 -20.13 16.94
CA GLY A 317 8.76 -20.20 18.36
C GLY A 317 9.96 -19.28 18.66
N PRO A 318 10.03 -18.64 19.85
CA PRO A 318 11.28 -18.03 20.31
C PRO A 318 12.32 -19.15 20.51
N VAL A 319 13.49 -19.01 19.89
CA VAL A 319 14.62 -19.91 20.13
C VAL A 319 15.24 -19.50 21.47
N ILE A 320 14.98 -20.29 22.52
CA ILE A 320 15.89 -20.36 23.66
C ILE A 320 17.15 -21.01 23.11
N VAL A 321 18.25 -20.26 23.11
CA VAL A 321 19.57 -20.82 22.84
C VAL A 321 19.89 -21.67 24.06
N GLU A 322 19.72 -22.99 23.94
CA GLU A 322 20.30 -23.91 24.91
C GLU A 322 21.81 -23.85 24.72
N GLU A 323 22.46 -23.11 25.60
CA GLU A 323 23.90 -23.07 25.72
C GLU A 323 24.37 -24.47 26.09
N ALA A 324 25.13 -25.10 25.20
CA ALA A 324 25.70 -26.42 25.40
C ALA A 324 26.64 -26.38 26.62
N ALA A 325 26.11 -26.70 27.80
CA ALA A 325 26.89 -26.97 28.99
C ALA A 325 27.30 -28.44 28.99
N ASP A 326 28.51 -28.65 28.51
CA ASP A 326 29.51 -29.64 28.94
C ASP A 326 28.98 -30.90 29.66
N THR A 327 28.99 -32.01 28.91
CA THR A 327 28.81 -33.35 29.45
C THR A 327 30.11 -33.81 30.10
N THR A 328 30.36 -33.45 31.35
CA THR A 328 31.22 -34.27 32.22
C THR A 328 30.78 -34.18 33.69
N ALA A 329 30.44 -35.35 34.25
CA ALA A 329 30.41 -35.67 35.68
C ALA A 329 29.40 -34.92 36.59
N ALA A 330 28.13 -35.33 36.58
CA ALA A 330 27.28 -35.27 37.79
C ALA A 330 25.98 -36.13 37.67
N ASP A 331 26.06 -37.31 37.04
CA ASP A 331 24.91 -38.23 36.92
C ASP A 331 24.94 -39.37 37.96
N GLU A 332 25.79 -39.27 38.98
CA GLU A 332 25.88 -40.28 40.06
C GLU A 332 25.30 -39.85 41.41
N ASP A 333 24.90 -38.59 41.61
CA ASP A 333 24.51 -38.10 42.97
C ASP A 333 23.04 -37.68 43.12
N ARG A 334 22.25 -37.66 42.04
CA ARG A 334 20.81 -37.31 42.09
C ARG A 334 19.86 -38.49 42.23
N LEU A 335 20.31 -39.72 41.95
CA LEU A 335 19.53 -40.93 42.19
C LEU A 335 19.61 -41.44 43.65
N ALA A 336 20.48 -40.84 44.49
CA ALA A 336 20.66 -41.25 45.88
C ALA A 336 19.86 -40.41 46.91
N THR A 337 19.26 -39.26 46.54
CA THR A 337 18.73 -38.29 47.54
C THR A 337 17.21 -38.06 47.52
N LEU A 338 16.44 -38.74 46.66
CA LEU A 338 14.96 -38.63 46.64
C LEU A 338 14.20 -39.89 47.09
N ALA A 339 14.90 -40.96 47.48
CA ALA A 339 14.31 -42.09 48.22
C ALA A 339 14.31 -41.89 49.76
N ALA A 340 14.75 -40.73 50.25
CA ALA A 340 14.87 -40.44 51.68
C ALA A 340 14.35 -39.03 52.04
N ARG A 341 13.09 -38.74 51.74
CA ARG A 341 12.27 -37.76 52.47
C ARG A 341 10.79 -38.08 52.25
N ARG A 342 10.10 -38.21 53.38
CA ARG A 342 8.67 -38.49 53.57
C ARG A 342 7.74 -37.63 52.71
#